data_AF-A0A2A3ALY4-F1
#
_entry.id   AF-A0A2A3ALY4-F1
#
_cell.length_a   1.000
_cell.length_b   1.000
_cell.length_c   1.000
_cell.angle_alpha   90.00
_cell.angle_beta   90.00
_cell.angle_gamma   90.00
#
_symmetry.space_group_name_H-M   'P 1'
#
loop_
_entity.id
_entity.type
_entity.pdbx_description
1 polymer ?
#
loop_
_entity_poly.entity_id
_entity_poly.type
_entity_poly.pdbx_seq_one_letter_code
_entity_poly.pdbx_strand_id
1 'polypeptide(L)' 'MKALCIAGLRLVGGVLIVAAVLQWATFDYPDINPFAPGAILAAGMLSQLFNWILVCLLGTTGVVLIGFGRSWRQQKRGR' A
#
# COMPACT_ATOMS: atom_id res chain seq x y z
N MET A 1 -20.44 5.85 18.11
CA MET A 1 -18.98 6.05 18.14
C MET A 1 -18.20 4.88 17.52
N LYS A 2 -18.15 3.68 18.11
CA LYS A 2 -17.37 2.54 17.54
C LYS A 2 -17.69 2.18 16.08
N ALA A 3 -18.95 2.22 15.65
CA ALA A 3 -19.33 1.92 14.26
C ALA A 3 -18.77 2.96 13.27
N LEU A 4 -18.76 4.24 13.65
CA LEU A 4 -18.16 5.32 12.87
C LEU A 4 -16.65 5.15 12.77
N CYS A 5 -15.98 4.74 13.85
CA CYS A 5 -14.54 4.43 13.82
C CYS A 5 -14.23 3.27 12.87
N ILE A 6 -15.02 2.18 12.89
CA ILE A 6 -14.84 1.04 11.98
C ILE A 6 -15.07 1.46 10.52
N ALA A 7 -16.11 2.28 10.26
CA ALA A 7 -16.36 2.81 8.93
C ALA A 7 -15.20 3.69 8.45
N GLY A 8 -14.68 4.57 9.32
CA GLY A 8 -13.52 5.41 9.04
C GLY A 8 -12.26 4.59 8.72
N LEU A 9 -11.93 3.57 9.53
CA LEU A 9 -10.80 2.68 9.28
C LEU A 9 -10.89 1.98 7.93
N ARG A 10 -12.08 1.53 7.53
CA ARG A 10 -12.30 0.87 6.23
C ARG A 10 -12.20 1.84 5.07
N LEU A 11 -12.74 3.04 5.22
CA LEU A 11 -12.67 4.09 4.21
C LEU A 11 -11.20 4.48 3.97
N VAL A 12 -10.49 4.84 5.04
CA VAL A 12 -9.07 5.22 4.96
C VAL A 12 -8.24 4.06 4.40
N GLY A 13 -8.46 2.84 4.90
CA GLY A 13 -7.73 1.68 4.39
C GLY A 13 -8.01 1.39 2.91
N GLY A 14 -9.26 1.56 2.47
CA GLY A 14 -9.63 1.45 1.06
C GLY A 14 -8.97 2.51 0.19
N VAL A 15 -8.95 3.77 0.64
CA VAL A 15 -8.27 4.87 -0.05
C VAL A 15 -6.77 4.59 -0.20
N LEU A 16 -6.11 4.08 0.84
CA LEU A 16 -4.69 3.72 0.78
C LEU A 16 -4.43 2.59 -0.22
N ILE A 17 -5.30 1.59 -0.31
CA ILE A 17 -5.18 0.51 -1.32
C ILE A 17 -5.34 1.08 -2.73
N VAL A 18 -6.35 1.93 -2.95
CA VAL A 18 -6.55 2.58 -4.25
C VAL A 18 -5.34 3.45 -4.62
N ALA A 19 -4.82 4.23 -3.67
CA ALA A 19 -3.61 5.02 -3.86
C ALA A 19 -2.39 4.14 -4.20
N ALA A 20 -2.23 2.99 -3.54
CA ALA A 20 -1.16 2.03 -3.86
C ALA A 20 -1.29 1.50 -5.30
N VAL A 21 -2.50 1.14 -5.72
CA VAL A 21 -2.77 0.65 -7.08
C VAL A 21 -2.52 1.73 -8.12
N LEU A 22 -3.00 2.96 -7.87
CA LEU A 22 -2.76 4.08 -8.76
C LEU A 22 -1.27 4.38 -8.86
N GLN A 23 -0.57 4.46 -7.74
CA GLN A 23 0.88 4.69 -7.72
C GLN A 23 1.63 3.62 -8.51
N TRP A 24 1.27 2.35 -8.34
CA TRP A 24 1.88 1.25 -9.09
C TRP A 24 1.59 1.36 -10.60
N ALA A 25 0.34 1.64 -10.96
CA ALA A 25 -0.11 1.67 -12.36
C ALA A 25 0.38 2.89 -13.14
N THR A 26 0.58 4.03 -12.47
CA THR A 26 0.99 5.30 -13.11
C THR A 26 2.46 5.60 -12.98
N PHE A 27 3.24 4.75 -12.30
CA PHE A 27 4.68 4.96 -12.18
C PHE A 27 5.37 4.67 -13.51
N ASP A 28 6.16 5.63 -13.97
CA ASP A 28 6.96 5.48 -15.18
C ASP A 28 8.23 4.68 -14.85
N TYR A 29 8.25 3.42 -15.31
CA TYR A 29 9.36 2.51 -15.01
C TYR A 29 10.54 2.78 -15.94
N PRO A 30 11.75 2.93 -15.40
CA PRO A 30 12.93 3.24 -16.19
C PRO A 30 13.31 2.05 -17.08
N ASP A 31 13.54 2.31 -18.36
CA ASP A 31 14.03 1.32 -19.32
C ASP A 31 15.56 1.16 -19.19
N ILE A 32 16.00 0.52 -18.10
CA ILE A 32 17.41 0.25 -17.81
C ILE A 32 17.65 -1.25 -17.85
N ASN A 33 18.64 -1.70 -18.61
CA ASN A 33 19.07 -3.09 -18.60
C ASN A 33 19.57 -3.48 -17.19
N PRO A 34 18.89 -4.40 -16.48
CA PRO A 34 19.23 -4.75 -15.11
C PRO A 34 20.57 -5.51 -14.99
N PHE A 35 21.08 -6.06 -16.09
CA PHE A 35 22.35 -6.80 -16.13
C PHE A 35 23.54 -5.92 -16.51
N ALA A 36 23.32 -4.64 -16.83
CA ALA A 36 24.41 -3.72 -17.13
C ALA A 36 25.23 -3.41 -15.86
N PRO A 37 26.58 -3.36 -15.95
CA PRO A 37 27.42 -2.97 -14.82
C PRO A 37 27.00 -1.60 -14.28
N GLY A 38 26.78 -1.51 -12.96
CA GLY A 38 26.35 -0.27 -12.30
C GLY A 38 24.84 0.03 -12.38
N ALA A 39 24.04 -0.80 -13.05
CA ALA A 39 22.58 -0.60 -13.15
C ALA A 39 21.89 -0.49 -11.79
N ILE A 40 22.34 -1.25 -10.78
CA ILE A 40 21.77 -1.25 -9.41
C ILE A 40 21.84 0.13 -8.75
N LEU A 41 22.87 0.92 -9.05
CA LEU A 41 23.05 2.27 -8.49
C LEU A 41 22.55 3.36 -9.43
N ALA A 42 22.00 3.01 -10.60
CA ALA A 42 21.42 3.98 -11.50
C ALA A 42 20.20 4.64 -10.85
N ALA A 43 20.04 5.95 -11.06
CA ALA A 43 18.96 6.73 -10.47
C ALA A 43 17.57 6.15 -10.77
N GLY A 44 17.37 5.57 -11.97
CA GLY A 44 16.13 4.88 -12.33
C GLY A 44 15.85 3.68 -11.42
N MET A 45 16.82 2.77 -11.25
CA MET A 45 16.63 1.58 -10.40
C MET A 45 16.36 1.96 -8.93
N LEU A 46 17.03 2.99 -8.42
CA LEU A 46 16.76 3.51 -7.08
C LEU A 46 15.34 4.09 -6.98
N SER A 47 14.92 4.89 -7.98
CA SER A 47 13.55 5.43 -8.04
C SER A 47 12.49 4.31 -8.05
N GLN A 48 12.72 3.27 -8.84
CA GLN A 48 11.85 2.09 -8.89
C GLN A 48 11.78 1.37 -7.54
N LEU A 49 12.91 1.20 -6.84
CA LEU A 49 12.95 0.60 -5.50
C LEU A 49 12.10 1.41 -4.51
N PHE A 50 12.29 2.73 -4.44
CA PHE A 50 11.53 3.59 -3.53
C PHE A 50 10.04 3.60 -3.87
N ASN A 51 9.68 3.57 -5.15
CA ASN A 51 8.30 3.45 -5.58
C ASN A 51 7.66 2.15 -5.07
N TRP A 52 8.36 1.01 -5.22
CA TRP A 52 7.87 -0.27 -4.72
C TRP A 52 7.72 -0.29 -3.20
N ILE A 53 8.65 0.30 -2.47
CA ILE A 53 8.54 0.46 -1.01
C ILE A 53 7.26 1.24 -0.68
N LEU A 54 7.00 2.36 -1.36
CA LEU A 54 5.83 3.18 -1.13
C LEU A 54 4.52 2.45 -1.44
N VAL A 55 4.44 1.76 -2.59
CA VAL A 55 3.29 0.92 -2.96
C VAL A 55 3.02 -0.14 -1.90
N CYS A 56 4.05 -0.85 -1.45
CA CYS A 56 3.92 -1.88 -0.43
C CYS A 56 3.46 -1.31 0.92
N LEU A 57 3.99 -0.16 1.34
CA LEU A 57 3.59 0.49 2.60
C LEU A 57 2.13 0.95 2.56
N LEU A 58 1.70 1.57 1.47
CA LEU A 58 0.30 2.00 1.29
C LEU A 58 -0.64 0.79 1.28
N GLY A 59 -0.33 -0.23 0.49
CA GLY A 59 -1.15 -1.44 0.37
C GLY A 59 -1.26 -2.21 1.69
N THR A 60 -0.14 -2.47 2.35
CA THR A 60 -0.12 -3.20 3.64
C THR A 60 -0.84 -2.43 4.73
N THR A 61 -0.60 -1.12 4.85
CA THR A 61 -1.30 -0.27 5.82
C THR A 61 -2.80 -0.28 5.57
N GLY A 62 -3.22 -0.16 4.31
CA GLY A 62 -4.64 -0.21 3.95
C GLY A 62 -5.31 -1.53 4.32
N VAL A 63 -4.66 -2.66 4.04
CA VAL A 63 -5.13 -4.00 4.41
C VAL A 63 -5.21 -4.16 5.94
N VAL A 64 -4.20 -3.70 6.68
CA VAL A 64 -4.17 -3.76 8.16
C VAL A 64 -5.32 -2.96 8.77
N LEU A 65 -5.58 -1.74 8.30
CA LEU A 65 -6.68 -0.91 8.81
C LEU A 65 -8.06 -1.57 8.57
N ILE A 66 -8.27 -2.14 7.38
CA ILE A 66 -9.51 -2.87 7.08
C ILE A 66 -9.61 -4.13 7.94
N GLY A 67 -8.53 -4.90 8.07
CA GLY A 67 -8.45 -6.10 8.90
C GLY A 67 -8.78 -5.81 10.36
N PHE A 68 -8.17 -4.77 10.94
CA PHE A 68 -8.46 -4.32 12.30
C PHE A 68 -9.94 -3.95 12.48
N GLY A 69 -10.52 -3.20 11.53
CA GLY A 69 -11.95 -2.88 11.53
C GLY A 69 -12.88 -4.09 11.39
N ARG A 70 -12.42 -5.20 10.77
CA ARG A 70 -13.18 -6.47 10.71
C ARG A 70 -13.10 -7.23 12.03
N SER A 71 -11.90 -7.42 12.59
CA SER A 71 -11.67 -8.12 13.85
C SER A 71 -12.43 -7.46 15.00
N TRP A 72 -12.42 -6.12 15.06
CA TRP A 72 -13.12 -5.39 16.13
C TRP A 72 -14.65 -5.51 16.04
N ARG A 73 -15.19 -5.66 14.82
CA ARG A 73 -16.62 -5.95 14.62
C ARG A 73 -16.97 -7.37 15.02
N GLN A 74 -16.10 -8.34 14.76
CA GLN A 74 -16.31 -9.75 15.09
C GLN A 74 -16.25 -10.01 16.60
N GLN A 75 -15.40 -9.33 17.35
CA GLN A 75 -15.38 -9.39 18.82
C GLN A 75 -16.73 -9.02 19.47
N LYS A 76 -17.59 -8.26 18.78
CA LYS A 76 -18.95 -7.92 19.26
C LYS A 76 -19.98 -9.02 18.98
N ARG A 77 -19.73 -9.93 18.03
CA ARG A 77 -20.66 -11.03 17.71
C ARG A 77 -20.43 -12.28 18.57
N GLY A 78 -19.25 -12.41 19.18
CA GLY A 78 -18.89 -13.52 20.07
C GLY A 78 -19.04 -13.21 21.57
N ARG A 79 -19.58 -12.04 21.93
CA ARG A 79 -20.02 -11.66 23.27
C ARG A 79 -21.50 -11.32 23.22
#